data_AF-A0A348XIJ7-F1
#
_entry.id   AF-A0A348XIJ7-F1
#
_cell.length_a   1.000
_cell.length_b   1.000
_cell.length_c   1.000
_cell.angle_alpha   90.00
_cell.angle_beta   90.00
_cell.angle_gamma   90.00
#
_symmetry.space_group_name_H-M   'P 1'
#
loop_
_entity.id
_entity.type
_entity.pdbx_description
1 polymer ?
#
loop_
_entity_poly.entity_id
_entity_poly.type
_entity_poly.pdbx_seq_one_letter_code
_entity_poly.pdbx_strand_id
1 'polypeptide(L)'
;LNQSGTDTIVIDASNSGDKRMTVNGSHLTQTRGVAIAVPTALGISLPRQVINVTGELTNPGTSGFPGIWFATNDISGGGAEANYDFAVAHFPFSGGWIAGTVDQDGSVLAGNTTDVTITKRSGAGVTSGNYSLDIAGVNPSTDGYLFTIGAQNETSGNYAPTRIQPDNSGWDITISDQGGDANDGTNGENDDWSFVYIPENARNLIAGRIDDDATVLDSVGSFSVASQPTTGEYLLTIPDGVGGFLGKDDGVLLLNVTKDGAPAFDGADDNFLLQAYSSADEGFIVSSHDLAAASDQTTEWSFAFLQFDSPARIPVPGAVILLY
;
A
#
# COMPACT_ATOMS: atom_id res chain seq x y z
N LEU A 1 -6.65 14.83 10.61
CA LEU A 1 -6.01 15.80 9.68
C LEU A 1 -6.14 17.22 10.24
N ASN A 2 -5.13 17.67 10.97
CA ASN A 2 -5.02 19.05 11.44
C ASN A 2 -3.71 19.63 10.87
N GLN A 3 -3.70 19.96 9.57
CA GLN A 3 -2.66 20.79 8.99
C GLN A 3 -3.30 22.05 8.39
N SER A 4 -2.77 23.20 8.77
CA SER A 4 -3.28 24.54 8.51
C SER A 4 -3.03 25.02 7.07
N GLY A 5 -3.66 24.35 6.11
CA GLY A 5 -3.80 24.73 4.71
C GLY A 5 -5.03 24.01 4.16
N THR A 6 -5.85 24.65 3.34
CA THR A 6 -7.04 24.04 2.74
C THR A 6 -6.63 23.07 1.63
N ASP A 7 -6.09 21.93 2.01
CA ASP A 7 -5.91 20.79 1.10
C ASP A 7 -7.26 20.08 0.99
N THR A 8 -7.83 20.06 -0.22
CA THR A 8 -9.20 19.58 -0.45
C THR A 8 -9.17 18.36 -1.36
N ILE A 9 -9.45 17.18 -0.82
CA ILE A 9 -9.83 16.03 -1.64
C ILE A 9 -11.21 16.36 -2.22
N VAL A 10 -11.33 16.40 -3.56
CA VAL A 10 -12.57 16.75 -4.25
C VAL A 10 -13.13 15.48 -4.86
N ILE A 11 -14.21 14.96 -4.29
CA ILE A 11 -14.96 13.86 -4.88
C ILE A 11 -15.75 14.41 -6.06
N ASP A 12 -15.52 13.90 -7.26
CA ASP A 12 -16.35 14.26 -8.41
C ASP A 12 -17.68 13.51 -8.31
N ALA A 13 -18.80 14.25 -8.27
CA ALA A 13 -20.12 13.67 -8.10
C ALA A 13 -20.70 13.08 -9.39
N SER A 14 -20.02 13.23 -10.54
CA SER A 14 -20.50 12.67 -11.81
C SER A 14 -20.04 11.25 -12.11
N ASN A 15 -19.09 10.69 -11.36
CA ASN A 15 -18.68 9.30 -11.51
C ASN A 15 -18.93 8.48 -10.22
N SER A 16 -19.28 7.20 -10.38
CA SER A 16 -19.19 6.23 -9.28
C SER A 16 -17.72 5.81 -9.17
N GLY A 17 -17.19 5.52 -7.99
CA GLY A 17 -15.85 4.94 -7.84
C GLY A 17 -14.65 5.87 -8.08
N ASP A 18 -14.70 6.80 -9.04
CA ASP A 18 -13.55 7.65 -9.35
C ASP A 18 -13.50 8.95 -8.55
N LYS A 19 -12.36 9.21 -7.91
CA LYS A 19 -12.17 10.35 -6.99
C LYS A 19 -10.87 11.07 -7.29
N ARG A 20 -10.92 12.40 -7.45
CA ARG A 20 -9.71 13.20 -7.70
C ARG A 20 -9.16 13.85 -6.44
N MET A 21 -7.83 13.91 -6.34
CA MET A 21 -7.16 14.65 -5.27
C MET A 21 -6.69 16.01 -5.77
N THR A 22 -6.97 17.06 -5.00
CA THR A 22 -6.33 18.37 -5.20
C THR A 22 -5.71 18.86 -3.91
N VAL A 23 -4.57 19.54 -4.02
CA VAL A 23 -3.86 20.15 -2.89
C VAL A 23 -3.74 21.63 -3.21
N ASN A 24 -4.34 22.48 -2.37
CA ASN A 24 -4.48 23.92 -2.63
C ASN A 24 -5.06 24.25 -4.03
N GLY A 25 -6.07 23.48 -4.47
CA GLY A 25 -6.73 23.64 -5.77
C GLY A 25 -5.89 23.20 -6.98
N SER A 26 -4.71 22.62 -6.77
CA SER A 26 -3.86 22.07 -7.81
C SER A 26 -3.88 20.55 -7.81
N HIS A 27 -3.82 19.93 -8.98
CA HIS A 27 -3.65 18.49 -9.11
C HIS A 27 -2.27 18.06 -8.61
N LEU A 28 -2.21 16.93 -7.91
CA LEU A 28 -0.95 16.22 -7.69
C LEU A 28 -0.61 15.46 -8.96
N THR A 29 0.61 15.53 -9.47
CA THR A 29 1.01 14.85 -10.71
C THR A 29 1.85 13.62 -10.36
N GLN A 30 1.70 12.50 -11.09
CA GLN A 30 2.53 11.29 -10.93
C GLN A 30 4.03 11.59 -11.12
N THR A 31 4.35 12.67 -11.85
CA THR A 31 5.73 13.20 -11.98
C THR A 31 6.30 13.85 -10.70
N ARG A 32 5.50 14.02 -9.63
CA ARG A 32 5.89 14.73 -8.40
C ARG A 32 5.79 13.89 -7.13
N GLY A 33 5.29 12.68 -7.21
CA GLY A 33 5.14 11.79 -6.07
C GLY A 33 4.23 10.61 -6.39
N VAL A 34 4.13 9.70 -5.42
CA VAL A 34 3.16 8.60 -5.43
C VAL A 34 2.17 8.80 -4.30
N ALA A 35 0.96 8.25 -4.45
CA ALA A 35 0.01 8.13 -3.35
C ALA A 35 -0.27 6.66 -3.07
N ILE A 36 -0.38 6.30 -1.80
CA ILE A 36 -0.84 4.97 -1.35
C ILE A 36 -2.17 5.19 -0.64
N ALA A 37 -3.20 4.48 -1.09
CA ALA A 37 -4.54 4.55 -0.55
C ALA A 37 -4.91 3.22 0.12
N VAL A 38 -5.64 3.28 1.23
CA VAL A 38 -6.07 2.09 1.98
C VAL A 38 -7.55 2.21 2.35
N PRO A 39 -8.38 1.19 2.07
CA PRO A 39 -9.77 1.10 2.52
C PRO A 39 -9.90 1.28 4.04
N THR A 40 -10.86 2.09 4.51
CA THR A 40 -11.07 2.36 5.95
C THR A 40 -12.40 1.84 6.50
N ALA A 41 -13.10 0.97 5.76
CA ALA A 41 -14.37 0.41 6.19
C ALA A 41 -14.41 -1.11 6.07
N LEU A 42 -14.55 -1.80 7.22
CA LEU A 42 -14.66 -3.27 7.35
C LEU A 42 -16.05 -3.83 7.06
N GLY A 43 -16.86 -3.15 6.25
CA GLY A 43 -18.25 -3.57 6.03
C GLY A 43 -18.34 -4.88 5.25
N ILE A 44 -18.47 -6.03 5.91
CA ILE A 44 -18.85 -7.34 5.33
C ILE A 44 -20.25 -7.36 4.69
N SER A 45 -21.07 -6.32 4.92
CA SER A 45 -22.35 -6.10 4.22
C SER A 45 -22.24 -5.12 3.04
N LEU A 46 -21.08 -4.51 2.87
CA LEU A 46 -20.71 -3.78 1.66
C LEU A 46 -19.84 -4.71 0.83
N PRO A 47 -19.80 -4.54 -0.49
CA PRO A 47 -18.81 -5.26 -1.26
C PRO A 47 -17.40 -4.84 -0.81
N ARG A 48 -16.48 -5.81 -0.66
CA ARG A 48 -15.08 -5.56 -0.24
C ARG A 48 -14.35 -4.74 -1.32
N GLN A 49 -13.29 -4.01 -0.95
CA GLN A 49 -12.91 -2.77 -1.64
C GLN A 49 -11.50 -2.83 -2.24
N VAL A 50 -11.38 -2.50 -3.53
CA VAL A 50 -10.08 -2.26 -4.19
C VAL A 50 -9.94 -0.78 -4.51
N ILE A 51 -8.71 -0.27 -4.37
CA ILE A 51 -8.37 1.09 -4.76
C ILE A 51 -7.16 1.05 -5.65
N ASN A 52 -7.24 1.67 -6.82
CA ASN A 52 -6.08 1.95 -7.65
C ASN A 52 -5.79 3.44 -7.71
N VAL A 53 -4.51 3.78 -7.71
CA VAL A 53 -3.99 5.15 -7.73
C VAL A 53 -3.43 5.42 -9.10
N THR A 54 -4.32 5.89 -9.97
CA THR A 54 -4.05 6.13 -11.38
C THR A 54 -3.75 7.61 -11.64
N GLY A 55 -3.28 7.94 -12.83
CA GLY A 55 -3.00 9.32 -13.19
C GLY A 55 -2.56 9.51 -14.63
N GLU A 56 -1.92 10.65 -14.88
CA GLU A 56 -1.63 11.11 -16.24
C GLU A 56 -0.59 10.27 -17.01
N LEU A 57 0.21 9.45 -16.31
CA LEU A 57 1.21 8.56 -16.90
C LEU A 57 0.67 7.16 -17.14
N THR A 58 -0.20 6.66 -16.25
CA THR A 58 -0.71 5.28 -16.27
C THR A 58 -2.08 5.12 -16.92
N ASN A 59 -2.80 6.23 -17.11
CA ASN A 59 -4.02 6.25 -17.91
C ASN A 59 -4.00 7.45 -18.88
N PRO A 60 -3.10 7.43 -19.89
CA PRO A 60 -2.92 8.54 -20.82
C PRO A 60 -4.14 8.66 -21.75
N GLY A 61 -5.15 9.44 -21.35
CA GLY A 61 -6.40 9.63 -22.10
C GLY A 61 -7.30 10.74 -21.54
N THR A 62 -8.50 10.90 -22.12
CA THR A 62 -9.52 11.89 -21.68
C THR A 62 -10.60 11.31 -20.78
N SER A 63 -10.56 10.02 -20.46
CA SER A 63 -11.54 9.33 -19.60
C SER A 63 -11.29 9.52 -18.10
N GLY A 64 -10.12 10.02 -17.70
CA GLY A 64 -9.74 10.24 -16.30
C GLY A 64 -9.64 11.70 -15.89
N PHE A 65 -9.12 11.93 -14.68
CA PHE A 65 -8.85 13.27 -14.16
C PHE A 65 -7.39 13.69 -14.41
N PRO A 66 -7.10 15.01 -14.50
CA PRO A 66 -5.72 15.47 -14.47
C PRO A 66 -5.04 15.13 -13.15
N GLY A 67 -3.78 14.69 -13.22
CA GLY A 67 -3.00 14.32 -12.05
C GLY A 67 -3.34 12.93 -11.52
N ILE A 68 -2.99 12.69 -10.25
CA ILE A 68 -3.31 11.50 -9.47
C ILE A 68 -4.79 11.52 -9.09
N TRP A 69 -5.46 10.39 -9.29
CA TRP A 69 -6.82 10.12 -8.86
C TRP A 69 -6.97 8.65 -8.44
N PHE A 70 -8.10 8.34 -7.81
CA PHE A 70 -8.40 7.04 -7.23
C PHE A 70 -9.55 6.41 -7.98
N ALA A 71 -9.39 5.18 -8.45
CA ALA A 71 -10.48 4.33 -8.92
C ALA A 71 -10.83 3.36 -7.79
N THR A 72 -12.08 3.39 -7.32
CA THR A 72 -12.55 2.50 -6.25
C THR A 72 -13.57 1.49 -6.77
N ASN A 73 -13.24 0.21 -6.62
CA ASN A 73 -13.96 -0.91 -7.20
C ASN A 73 -14.43 -1.89 -6.13
N ASP A 74 -15.51 -2.59 -6.45
CA ASP A 74 -16.00 -3.78 -5.74
C ASP A 74 -15.11 -4.99 -6.06
N ILE A 75 -14.76 -5.77 -5.04
CA ILE A 75 -13.95 -6.97 -5.19
C ILE A 75 -14.60 -8.08 -6.02
N SER A 76 -15.94 -8.08 -6.10
CA SER A 76 -16.70 -9.16 -6.73
C SER A 76 -16.48 -9.27 -8.25
N GLY A 77 -15.66 -8.37 -8.82
CA GLY A 77 -15.13 -8.45 -10.17
C GLY A 77 -15.97 -7.70 -11.21
N GLY A 78 -15.40 -7.52 -12.40
CA GLY A 78 -16.10 -6.95 -13.56
C GLY A 78 -16.26 -5.42 -13.53
N GLY A 79 -15.41 -4.70 -12.79
CA GLY A 79 -15.30 -3.24 -12.89
C GLY A 79 -16.49 -2.50 -12.31
N ALA A 80 -17.16 -3.11 -11.34
CA ALA A 80 -18.23 -2.46 -10.62
C ALA A 80 -17.64 -1.37 -9.71
N GLU A 81 -17.55 -0.16 -10.24
CA GLU A 81 -17.19 1.04 -9.50
C GLU A 81 -18.13 1.25 -8.30
N ALA A 82 -17.55 1.36 -7.11
CA ALA A 82 -18.30 1.55 -5.88
C ALA A 82 -17.62 2.56 -4.97
N ASN A 83 -18.41 3.36 -4.25
CA ASN A 83 -17.91 4.45 -3.44
C ASN A 83 -17.64 4.01 -2.00
N TYR A 84 -16.40 4.19 -1.56
CA TYR A 84 -15.99 3.83 -0.20
C TYR A 84 -15.17 4.91 0.50
N ASP A 85 -15.09 4.79 1.82
CA ASP A 85 -14.19 5.58 2.64
C ASP A 85 -12.80 4.95 2.61
N PHE A 86 -11.79 5.77 2.38
CA PHE A 86 -10.39 5.39 2.36
C PHE A 86 -9.53 6.51 2.92
N ALA A 87 -8.33 6.13 3.37
CA ALA A 87 -7.28 7.06 3.75
C ALA A 87 -6.20 7.06 2.66
N VAL A 88 -5.48 8.17 2.55
CA VAL A 88 -4.39 8.32 1.57
C VAL A 88 -3.18 8.98 2.20
N ALA A 89 -2.00 8.47 1.87
CA ALA A 89 -0.72 9.13 2.11
C ALA A 89 -0.05 9.46 0.77
N HIS A 90 0.39 10.71 0.61
CA HIS A 90 1.14 11.14 -0.56
C HIS A 90 2.62 11.32 -0.21
N PHE A 91 3.48 10.71 -1.02
CA PHE A 91 4.94 10.69 -0.87
C PHE A 91 5.56 11.51 -2.00
N PRO A 92 5.79 12.82 -1.79
CA PRO A 92 6.35 13.67 -2.82
C PRO A 92 7.82 13.31 -3.08
N PHE A 93 8.24 13.29 -4.36
CA PHE A 93 9.64 13.03 -4.72
C PHE A 93 10.59 14.08 -4.13
N SER A 94 10.13 15.33 -3.95
CA SER A 94 10.89 16.38 -3.26
C SER A 94 11.14 16.08 -1.78
N GLY A 95 10.39 15.14 -1.18
CA GLY A 95 10.63 14.62 0.17
C GLY A 95 11.78 13.60 0.25
N GLY A 96 12.33 13.18 -0.90
CA GLY A 96 13.44 12.23 -1.00
C GLY A 96 13.03 10.76 -0.91
N TRP A 97 11.73 10.45 -0.90
CA TRP A 97 11.23 9.07 -0.77
C TRP A 97 11.69 8.22 -1.93
N ILE A 98 12.18 7.01 -1.64
CA ILE A 98 12.41 5.99 -2.66
C ILE A 98 11.03 5.47 -3.04
N ALA A 99 10.55 5.93 -4.19
CA ALA A 99 9.19 5.72 -4.65
C ALA A 99 9.12 5.91 -6.15
N GLY A 100 8.15 5.27 -6.78
CA GLY A 100 7.92 5.46 -8.20
C GLY A 100 6.66 4.81 -8.71
N THR A 101 6.29 5.18 -9.93
CA THR A 101 5.25 4.55 -10.73
C THR A 101 5.93 3.79 -11.86
N VAL A 102 5.48 2.56 -12.09
CA VAL A 102 6.09 1.55 -12.94
C VAL A 102 5.05 1.11 -13.95
N ASP A 103 5.44 0.97 -15.22
CA ASP A 103 4.56 0.45 -16.25
C ASP A 103 4.45 -1.08 -16.23
N GLN A 104 3.49 -1.60 -16.99
CA GLN A 104 3.27 -3.04 -17.18
C GLN A 104 4.52 -3.83 -17.63
N ASP A 105 5.54 -3.19 -18.20
CA ASP A 105 6.78 -3.84 -18.65
C ASP A 105 7.92 -3.76 -17.62
N GLY A 106 7.66 -3.15 -16.47
CA GLY A 106 8.63 -2.97 -15.39
C GLY A 106 9.49 -1.72 -15.55
N SER A 107 9.14 -0.80 -16.45
CA SER A 107 9.87 0.45 -16.65
C SER A 107 9.35 1.53 -15.71
N VAL A 108 10.25 2.31 -15.11
CA VAL A 108 9.86 3.44 -14.26
C VAL A 108 9.35 4.59 -15.11
N LEU A 109 8.09 4.97 -14.92
CA LEU A 109 7.46 6.13 -15.56
C LEU A 109 7.84 7.45 -14.87
N ALA A 110 7.89 7.43 -13.54
CA ALA A 110 8.37 8.54 -12.71
C ALA A 110 8.78 8.03 -11.32
N GLY A 111 9.82 8.62 -10.71
CA GLY A 111 10.25 8.21 -9.37
C GLY A 111 11.63 8.70 -8.96
N ASN A 112 11.95 8.50 -7.68
CA ASN A 112 13.30 8.56 -7.13
C ASN A 112 13.85 7.13 -7.05
N THR A 113 14.44 6.65 -8.15
CA THR A 113 14.78 5.23 -8.32
C THR A 113 16.27 4.98 -8.59
N THR A 114 17.15 5.91 -8.19
CA THR A 114 18.60 5.85 -8.50
C THR A 114 19.26 4.53 -8.12
N ASP A 115 18.87 3.94 -6.99
CA ASP A 115 19.41 2.67 -6.48
C ASP A 115 18.39 1.52 -6.56
N VAL A 116 17.31 1.71 -7.32
CA VAL A 116 16.22 0.73 -7.44
C VAL A 116 16.34 -0.02 -8.76
N THR A 117 16.36 -1.34 -8.69
CA THR A 117 16.27 -2.22 -9.87
C THR A 117 14.90 -2.87 -9.88
N ILE A 118 14.13 -2.66 -10.95
CA ILE A 118 12.86 -3.35 -11.18
C ILE A 118 13.00 -4.28 -12.37
N THR A 119 12.56 -5.52 -12.22
CA THR A 119 12.57 -6.52 -13.30
C THR A 119 11.22 -7.22 -13.38
N LYS A 120 10.58 -7.17 -14.55
CA LYS A 120 9.44 -8.03 -14.87
C LYS A 120 9.91 -9.48 -14.88
N ARG A 121 9.32 -10.30 -14.02
CA ARG A 121 9.74 -11.68 -13.80
C ARG A 121 9.13 -12.60 -14.86
N SER A 122 9.83 -13.69 -15.14
CA SER A 122 9.35 -14.78 -15.99
C SER A 122 10.03 -16.08 -15.57
N GLY A 123 9.39 -17.21 -15.78
CA GLY A 123 9.93 -18.50 -15.38
C GLY A 123 8.86 -19.51 -14.98
N ALA A 124 9.28 -20.64 -14.43
CA ALA A 124 8.37 -21.62 -13.86
C ALA A 124 7.73 -21.06 -12.59
N GLY A 125 6.40 -21.18 -12.45
CA GLY A 125 5.67 -20.67 -11.30
C GLY A 125 5.41 -19.16 -11.31
N VAL A 126 5.88 -18.43 -12.32
CA VAL A 126 5.67 -16.98 -12.47
C VAL A 126 4.57 -16.72 -13.49
N THR A 127 3.57 -15.92 -13.12
CA THR A 127 2.45 -15.51 -13.99
C THR A 127 2.66 -14.09 -14.56
N SER A 128 1.75 -13.60 -15.40
CA SER A 128 1.68 -12.16 -15.72
C SER A 128 1.58 -11.32 -14.45
N GLY A 129 1.97 -10.05 -14.52
CA GLY A 129 1.89 -9.15 -13.37
C GLY A 129 2.90 -9.41 -12.26
N ASN A 130 3.95 -10.20 -12.50
CA ASN A 130 4.99 -10.44 -11.49
C ASN A 130 6.24 -9.62 -11.78
N TYR A 131 6.70 -8.92 -10.75
CA TYR A 131 7.88 -8.05 -10.78
C TYR A 131 8.78 -8.39 -9.59
N SER A 132 10.05 -8.02 -9.71
CA SER A 132 10.99 -7.96 -8.59
C SER A 132 11.46 -6.52 -8.44
N LEU A 133 11.67 -6.10 -7.19
CA LEU A 133 12.23 -4.81 -6.83
C LEU A 133 13.38 -5.04 -5.84
N ASP A 134 14.57 -4.59 -6.20
CA ASP A 134 15.76 -4.54 -5.35
C ASP A 134 16.15 -3.08 -5.11
N ILE A 135 16.60 -2.78 -3.89
CA ILE A 135 17.17 -1.48 -3.54
C ILE A 135 18.60 -1.72 -3.05
N ALA A 136 19.58 -1.16 -3.76
CA ALA A 136 20.98 -1.44 -3.49
C ALA A 136 21.36 -1.14 -2.02
N GLY A 137 21.83 -2.18 -1.32
CA GLY A 137 22.29 -2.07 0.06
C GLY A 137 21.19 -2.09 1.13
N VAL A 138 19.94 -2.37 0.74
CA VAL A 138 18.80 -2.54 1.66
C VAL A 138 18.58 -4.02 1.92
N ASN A 139 18.42 -4.38 3.18
CA ASN A 139 17.90 -5.66 3.63
C ASN A 139 16.38 -5.56 3.81
N PRO A 140 15.56 -6.22 2.97
CA PRO A 140 14.10 -6.16 3.04
C PRO A 140 13.49 -6.59 4.37
N SER A 141 14.18 -7.43 5.15
CA SER A 141 13.69 -7.96 6.42
C SER A 141 13.90 -7.02 7.61
N THR A 142 14.81 -6.04 7.51
CA THR A 142 15.22 -5.21 8.65
C THR A 142 15.32 -3.72 8.36
N ASP A 143 15.55 -3.31 7.11
CA ASP A 143 15.96 -1.94 6.84
C ASP A 143 14.76 -1.02 6.51
N GLY A 144 13.57 -1.59 6.28
CA GLY A 144 12.35 -0.81 6.04
C GLY A 144 11.21 -1.62 5.44
N TYR A 145 10.18 -0.91 4.99
CA TYR A 145 8.90 -1.48 4.58
C TYR A 145 8.53 -1.00 3.17
N LEU A 146 8.07 -1.92 2.32
CA LEU A 146 7.60 -1.63 0.96
C LEU A 146 6.07 -1.64 0.92
N PHE A 147 5.49 -0.58 0.37
CA PHE A 147 4.05 -0.49 0.10
C PHE A 147 3.83 -0.28 -1.39
N THR A 148 2.87 -1.02 -1.93
CA THR A 148 2.56 -1.09 -3.36
C THR A 148 1.07 -0.91 -3.58
N ILE A 149 0.71 -0.39 -4.76
CA ILE A 149 -0.69 -0.19 -5.14
C ILE A 149 -0.82 -0.26 -6.66
N GLY A 150 -1.91 -0.86 -7.17
CA GLY A 150 -2.25 -0.80 -8.59
C GLY A 150 -2.44 0.64 -9.05
N ALA A 151 -2.03 0.94 -10.28
CA ALA A 151 -2.02 2.31 -10.81
C ALA A 151 -2.79 2.45 -12.13
N GLN A 152 -3.54 1.44 -12.55
CA GLN A 152 -4.42 1.51 -13.70
C GLN A 152 -5.89 1.71 -13.27
N ASN A 153 -6.71 2.31 -14.13
CA ASN A 153 -8.16 2.22 -13.99
C ASN A 153 -8.68 1.57 -15.28
N GLU A 154 -9.20 0.36 -15.16
CA GLU A 154 -9.74 -0.38 -16.28
C GLU A 154 -11.09 -1.05 -15.89
N THR A 155 -11.54 -2.05 -16.65
CA THR A 155 -12.73 -2.86 -16.33
C THR A 155 -12.59 -3.74 -15.08
N SER A 156 -11.49 -3.61 -14.36
CA SER A 156 -11.09 -4.31 -13.16
C SER A 156 -10.26 -3.28 -12.32
N GLY A 157 -10.05 -3.54 -11.03
CA GLY A 157 -9.02 -2.90 -10.23
C GLY A 157 -8.09 -3.89 -9.53
N ASN A 158 -6.79 -3.61 -9.52
CA ASN A 158 -5.78 -4.56 -9.07
C ASN A 158 -5.44 -4.48 -7.58
N TYR A 159 -5.04 -5.60 -7.01
CA TYR A 159 -4.20 -5.61 -5.81
C TYR A 159 -2.74 -5.84 -6.16
N ALA A 160 -1.86 -5.30 -5.33
CA ALA A 160 -0.42 -5.37 -5.52
C ALA A 160 0.27 -5.90 -4.24
N PRO A 161 0.01 -7.14 -3.78
CA PRO A 161 0.73 -7.73 -2.66
C PRO A 161 2.23 -7.86 -2.95
N THR A 162 3.01 -8.01 -1.88
CA THR A 162 4.45 -8.24 -1.96
C THR A 162 4.84 -9.47 -1.18
N ARG A 163 6.05 -9.95 -1.41
CA ARG A 163 6.77 -10.82 -0.50
C ARG A 163 8.24 -10.47 -0.50
N ILE A 164 8.94 -10.78 0.59
CA ILE A 164 10.40 -10.70 0.61
C ILE A 164 10.94 -11.91 -0.15
N GLN A 165 11.93 -11.69 -1.01
CA GLN A 165 12.55 -12.78 -1.75
C GLN A 165 13.27 -13.76 -0.79
N PRO A 166 13.31 -15.07 -1.08
CA PRO A 166 13.92 -16.06 -0.17
C PRO A 166 15.41 -15.82 0.14
N ASP A 167 16.14 -15.16 -0.76
CA ASP A 167 17.53 -14.78 -0.56
C ASP A 167 17.70 -13.40 0.11
N ASN A 168 16.57 -12.76 0.43
CA ASN A 168 16.46 -11.48 1.10
C ASN A 168 17.19 -10.36 0.33
N SER A 169 17.23 -10.47 -1.00
CA SER A 169 17.82 -9.45 -1.89
C SER A 169 16.83 -8.38 -2.33
N GLY A 170 15.53 -8.62 -2.22
CA GLY A 170 14.51 -7.65 -2.59
C GLY A 170 13.11 -8.13 -2.27
N TRP A 171 12.15 -7.57 -2.99
CA TRP A 171 10.74 -7.96 -2.93
C TRP A 171 10.30 -8.52 -4.27
N ASP A 172 9.42 -9.50 -4.22
CA ASP A 172 8.55 -9.82 -5.36
C ASP A 172 7.22 -9.08 -5.19
N ILE A 173 6.68 -8.59 -6.30
CA ILE A 173 5.42 -7.88 -6.39
C ILE A 173 4.55 -8.67 -7.35
N THR A 174 3.31 -8.94 -6.96
CA THR A 174 2.32 -9.61 -7.79
C THR A 174 1.15 -8.65 -7.99
N ILE A 175 0.84 -8.30 -9.23
CA ILE A 175 -0.33 -7.51 -9.60
C ILE A 175 -1.43 -8.48 -9.98
N SER A 176 -2.52 -8.49 -9.21
CA SER A 176 -3.62 -9.45 -9.33
C SER A 176 -4.92 -8.73 -9.68
N ASP A 177 -5.65 -9.26 -10.66
CA ASP A 177 -7.01 -8.82 -11.01
C ASP A 177 -8.00 -9.20 -9.89
N GLN A 178 -8.91 -8.29 -9.53
CA GLN A 178 -9.96 -8.50 -8.53
C GLN A 178 -11.00 -9.55 -8.96
N GLY A 179 -11.01 -10.68 -8.25
CA GLY A 179 -11.83 -11.84 -8.59
C GLY A 179 -11.01 -12.95 -9.27
N GLY A 180 -9.73 -12.70 -9.51
CA GLY A 180 -8.76 -13.69 -9.92
C GLY A 180 -8.02 -14.33 -8.74
N ASP A 181 -7.71 -15.61 -8.87
CA ASP A 181 -6.72 -16.31 -8.05
C ASP A 181 -5.34 -16.17 -8.73
N ALA A 182 -4.42 -15.38 -8.17
CA ALA A 182 -3.08 -15.26 -8.78
C ALA A 182 -2.21 -16.51 -8.51
N ASN A 183 -2.52 -17.23 -7.42
CA ASN A 183 -1.83 -18.44 -6.97
C ASN A 183 -2.14 -19.68 -7.83
N ASP A 184 -3.23 -19.68 -8.60
CA ASP A 184 -3.61 -20.76 -9.53
C ASP A 184 -2.89 -20.70 -10.89
N GLY A 185 -2.10 -19.64 -11.13
CA GLY A 185 -1.36 -19.47 -12.37
C GLY A 185 -2.08 -18.65 -13.45
N THR A 186 -3.28 -18.13 -13.21
CA THR A 186 -4.15 -17.62 -14.29
C THR A 186 -4.59 -16.16 -14.18
N ASN A 187 -4.42 -15.49 -13.03
CA ASN A 187 -5.02 -14.15 -12.83
C ASN A 187 -4.07 -13.03 -12.39
N GLY A 188 -2.77 -13.18 -12.64
CA GLY A 188 -1.86 -12.05 -12.58
C GLY A 188 -2.04 -11.13 -13.80
N GLU A 189 -1.97 -9.82 -13.62
CA GLU A 189 -2.23 -8.82 -14.66
C GLU A 189 -0.99 -7.97 -14.93
N ASN A 190 -0.60 -7.86 -16.20
CA ASN A 190 0.50 -6.97 -16.58
C ASN A 190 -0.03 -5.54 -16.61
N ASP A 191 -0.07 -4.89 -15.45
CA ASP A 191 -0.61 -3.55 -15.29
C ASP A 191 0.35 -2.62 -14.57
N ASP A 192 0.10 -1.33 -14.71
CA ASP A 192 0.88 -0.28 -14.07
C ASP A 192 0.66 -0.30 -12.56
N TRP A 193 1.71 -0.01 -11.79
CA TRP A 193 1.67 0.02 -10.33
C TRP A 193 2.56 1.11 -9.77
N SER A 194 2.34 1.46 -8.51
CA SER A 194 3.19 2.41 -7.78
C SER A 194 3.71 1.78 -6.50
N PHE A 195 4.86 2.28 -6.04
CA PHE A 195 5.47 1.85 -4.79
C PHE A 195 6.06 3.01 -4.01
N VAL A 196 6.19 2.78 -2.70
CA VAL A 196 7.03 3.56 -1.80
C VAL A 196 7.74 2.62 -0.85
N TYR A 197 9.04 2.84 -0.68
CA TYR A 197 9.83 2.26 0.39
C TYR A 197 10.00 3.28 1.52
N ILE A 198 9.68 2.86 2.74
CA ILE A 198 9.84 3.65 3.96
C ILE A 198 10.97 3.01 4.78
N PRO A 199 12.13 3.67 4.92
CA PRO A 199 13.24 3.10 5.69
C PRO A 199 12.90 3.06 7.19
N GLU A 200 13.36 2.04 7.92
CA GLU A 200 13.12 1.88 9.36
C GLU A 200 13.60 3.09 10.17
N ASN A 201 14.65 3.76 9.68
CA ASN A 201 15.26 4.90 10.34
C ASN A 201 14.51 6.22 10.07
N ALA A 202 13.40 6.20 9.32
CA ALA A 202 12.55 7.36 9.15
C ALA A 202 12.11 7.91 10.51
N ARG A 203 12.30 9.21 10.70
CA ARG A 203 11.93 9.88 11.95
C ARG A 203 10.41 9.85 12.11
N ASN A 204 9.95 9.62 13.34
CA ASN A 204 8.54 9.53 13.72
C ASN A 204 7.77 8.36 13.05
N LEU A 205 8.48 7.36 12.53
CA LEU A 205 7.83 6.18 11.98
C LEU A 205 7.33 5.27 13.10
N ILE A 206 6.09 4.79 12.95
CA ILE A 206 5.55 3.64 13.66
C ILE A 206 5.18 2.63 12.59
N ALA A 207 5.86 1.50 12.54
CA ALA A 207 5.69 0.51 11.50
C ALA A 207 6.15 -0.86 11.98
N GLY A 208 5.72 -1.90 11.28
CA GLY A 208 6.18 -3.25 11.57
C GLY A 208 5.75 -4.26 10.52
N ARG A 209 6.39 -5.42 10.59
CA ARG A 209 6.04 -6.63 9.84
C ARG A 209 5.54 -7.68 10.82
N ILE A 210 4.39 -8.24 10.53
CA ILE A 210 3.59 -9.06 11.42
C ILE A 210 3.34 -10.41 10.74
N ASP A 211 3.68 -11.48 11.44
CA ASP A 211 3.40 -12.85 11.01
C ASP A 211 1.90 -13.17 11.12
N ASP A 212 1.50 -14.25 10.47
CA ASP A 212 0.10 -14.64 10.36
C ASP A 212 -0.54 -15.06 11.69
N ASP A 213 0.28 -15.33 12.72
CA ASP A 213 -0.08 -15.60 14.11
C ASP A 213 0.00 -14.38 15.05
N ALA A 214 0.12 -13.16 14.49
CA ALA A 214 0.33 -11.89 15.18
C ALA A 214 1.70 -11.70 15.85
N THR A 215 2.68 -12.57 15.58
CA THR A 215 4.06 -12.34 16.00
C THR A 215 4.64 -11.12 15.28
N VAL A 216 5.30 -10.23 16.02
CA VAL A 216 6.03 -9.10 15.44
C VAL A 216 7.39 -9.61 14.93
N LEU A 217 7.57 -9.61 13.62
CA LEU A 217 8.80 -10.05 12.93
C LEU A 217 9.86 -8.94 12.90
N ASP A 218 9.42 -7.70 12.66
CA ASP A 218 10.25 -6.51 12.64
C ASP A 218 9.41 -5.27 13.03
N SER A 219 10.02 -4.25 13.64
CA SER A 219 9.28 -3.07 14.10
C SER A 219 10.12 -1.83 14.39
N VAL A 220 9.47 -0.68 14.24
CA VAL A 220 9.91 0.62 14.73
C VAL A 220 8.74 1.36 15.40
N GLY A 221 9.03 2.07 16.48
CA GLY A 221 8.01 2.75 17.29
C GLY A 221 7.30 1.82 18.26
N SER A 222 6.29 2.35 18.95
CA SER A 222 5.54 1.63 19.99
C SER A 222 4.17 1.25 19.47
N PHE A 223 3.82 -0.03 19.56
CA PHE A 223 2.49 -0.56 19.25
C PHE A 223 2.32 -1.95 19.89
N SER A 224 1.11 -2.52 19.80
CA SER A 224 0.89 -3.94 20.03
C SER A 224 -0.09 -4.53 19.02
N VAL A 225 0.06 -5.81 18.71
CA VAL A 225 -0.84 -6.57 17.83
C VAL A 225 -1.33 -7.82 18.56
N ALA A 226 -2.61 -8.15 18.39
CA ALA A 226 -3.20 -9.38 18.89
C ALA A 226 -4.16 -9.99 17.87
N SER A 227 -4.08 -11.30 17.63
CA SER A 227 -5.07 -12.04 16.86
C SER A 227 -6.46 -11.92 17.52
N GLN A 228 -7.48 -11.82 16.68
CA GLN A 228 -8.88 -11.80 17.09
C GLN A 228 -9.52 -13.19 16.94
N PRO A 229 -10.73 -13.42 17.49
CA PRO A 229 -11.41 -14.70 17.36
C PRO A 229 -11.77 -15.10 15.93
N THR A 230 -11.94 -14.13 15.02
CA THR A 230 -12.15 -14.37 13.58
C THR A 230 -10.81 -14.65 12.92
N THR A 231 -10.76 -15.66 12.05
CA THR A 231 -9.57 -15.96 11.24
C THR A 231 -9.14 -14.71 10.46
N GLY A 232 -7.84 -14.44 10.40
CA GLY A 232 -7.31 -13.32 9.62
C GLY A 232 -7.62 -11.93 10.17
N GLU A 233 -8.23 -11.82 11.35
CA GLU A 233 -8.43 -10.53 12.03
C GLU A 233 -7.38 -10.30 13.13
N TYR A 234 -6.89 -9.05 13.18
CA TYR A 234 -5.87 -8.59 14.12
C TYR A 234 -6.31 -7.25 14.72
N LEU A 235 -6.04 -7.03 16.00
CA LEU A 235 -6.17 -5.72 16.65
C LEU A 235 -4.78 -5.09 16.79
N LEU A 236 -4.55 -3.98 16.10
CA LEU A 236 -3.37 -3.12 16.22
C LEU A 236 -3.69 -1.92 17.10
N THR A 237 -2.99 -1.77 18.22
CA THR A 237 -3.11 -0.60 19.11
C THR A 237 -1.81 0.20 19.11
N ILE A 238 -1.93 1.52 19.07
CA ILE A 238 -0.79 2.43 19.00
C ILE A 238 -0.92 3.46 20.15
N PRO A 239 -0.09 3.40 21.19
CA PRO A 239 -0.17 4.36 22.30
C PRO A 239 0.21 5.78 21.86
N ASP A 240 -0.48 6.78 22.41
CA ASP A 240 -0.19 8.21 22.15
C ASP A 240 0.95 8.79 23.00
N GLY A 241 1.49 7.99 23.93
CA GLY A 241 2.55 8.38 24.87
C GLY A 241 2.10 9.18 26.09
N VAL A 242 0.81 9.51 26.21
CA VAL A 242 0.22 10.25 27.35
C VAL A 242 -0.94 9.52 28.03
N GLY A 243 -1.20 8.27 27.64
CA GLY A 243 -2.14 7.37 28.30
C GLY A 243 -3.42 7.09 27.50
N GLY A 244 -3.45 7.47 26.22
CA GLY A 244 -4.46 7.09 25.24
C GLY A 244 -3.86 6.37 24.03
N PHE A 245 -4.62 6.33 22.94
CA PHE A 245 -4.28 5.62 21.72
C PHE A 245 -4.47 6.52 20.49
N LEU A 246 -3.56 6.39 19.54
CA LEU A 246 -3.66 7.01 18.22
C LEU A 246 -4.66 6.24 17.37
N GLY A 247 -5.51 6.97 16.65
CA GLY A 247 -6.55 6.40 15.80
C GLY A 247 -6.68 7.09 14.45
N LYS A 248 -7.83 6.87 13.81
CA LYS A 248 -8.16 7.38 12.47
C LYS A 248 -8.09 8.90 12.32
N ASP A 249 -8.19 9.63 13.43
CA ASP A 249 -8.17 11.11 13.43
C ASP A 249 -6.74 11.66 13.57
N ASP A 250 -5.79 10.81 13.97
CA ASP A 250 -4.39 11.15 14.29
C ASP A 250 -3.41 10.79 13.16
N GLY A 251 -3.78 9.88 12.25
CA GLY A 251 -2.91 9.49 11.14
C GLY A 251 -3.57 8.58 10.10
N VAL A 252 -2.72 8.09 9.19
CA VAL A 252 -3.08 7.11 8.16
C VAL A 252 -2.38 5.79 8.45
N LEU A 253 -3.14 4.70 8.48
CA LEU A 253 -2.60 3.34 8.55
C LEU A 253 -2.45 2.77 7.13
N LEU A 254 -1.21 2.64 6.68
CA LEU A 254 -0.86 1.91 5.46
C LEU A 254 -0.74 0.42 5.76
N LEU A 255 -1.14 -0.41 4.80
CA LEU A 255 -1.11 -1.87 4.90
C LEU A 255 -0.56 -2.46 3.61
N ASN A 256 0.18 -3.56 3.72
CA ASN A 256 0.58 -4.35 2.57
C ASN A 256 0.73 -5.83 2.97
N VAL A 257 0.34 -6.75 2.09
CA VAL A 257 0.62 -8.18 2.27
C VAL A 257 2.10 -8.43 1.98
N THR A 258 2.71 -9.29 2.79
CA THR A 258 4.14 -9.66 2.70
C THR A 258 4.39 -11.17 2.64
N LYS A 259 3.32 -11.98 2.61
CA LYS A 259 3.40 -13.45 2.68
C LYS A 259 3.80 -14.08 1.35
N ASP A 260 4.51 -15.20 1.43
CA ASP A 260 4.77 -16.08 0.29
C ASP A 260 3.47 -16.66 -0.28
N GLY A 261 3.37 -16.69 -1.61
CA GLY A 261 2.28 -17.36 -2.30
C GLY A 261 2.31 -18.89 -2.15
N ALA A 262 1.33 -19.54 -2.77
CA ALA A 262 1.20 -21.00 -2.69
C ALA A 262 2.46 -21.73 -3.22
N PRO A 263 2.76 -22.98 -2.79
CA PRO A 263 4.03 -23.66 -3.12
C PRO A 263 4.36 -23.83 -4.62
N ALA A 264 3.37 -23.75 -5.50
CA ALA A 264 3.55 -23.83 -6.96
C ALA A 264 3.66 -22.45 -7.63
N PHE A 265 3.41 -21.38 -6.88
CA PHE A 265 3.46 -20.00 -7.31
C PHE A 265 4.73 -19.32 -6.77
N ASP A 266 5.48 -18.72 -7.68
CA ASP A 266 6.71 -17.99 -7.39
C ASP A 266 6.41 -16.49 -7.29
N GLY A 267 5.59 -16.11 -6.31
CA GLY A 267 5.19 -14.71 -6.07
C GLY A 267 4.57 -14.51 -4.68
N ALA A 268 3.96 -13.34 -4.48
CA ALA A 268 3.31 -12.98 -3.22
C ALA A 268 1.97 -13.72 -3.04
N ASP A 269 1.56 -13.92 -1.80
CA ASP A 269 0.20 -14.33 -1.44
C ASP A 269 -0.82 -13.37 -2.05
N ASP A 270 -1.97 -13.88 -2.48
CA ASP A 270 -2.98 -13.08 -3.16
C ASP A 270 -3.99 -12.46 -2.20
N ASN A 271 -3.84 -12.67 -0.90
CA ASN A 271 -4.66 -12.02 0.11
C ASN A 271 -4.68 -10.48 -0.03
N PHE A 272 -5.77 -9.88 0.41
CA PHE A 272 -5.90 -8.45 0.55
C PHE A 272 -6.27 -8.03 1.97
N LEU A 273 -5.93 -6.80 2.31
CA LEU A 273 -6.09 -6.26 3.66
C LEU A 273 -7.10 -5.12 3.67
N LEU A 274 -7.94 -5.11 4.70
CA LEU A 274 -8.85 -4.01 5.03
C LEU A 274 -8.59 -3.56 6.47
N GLN A 275 -8.94 -2.31 6.79
CA GLN A 275 -8.92 -1.84 8.18
C GLN A 275 -10.12 -0.96 8.53
N ALA A 276 -10.43 -0.95 9.82
CA ALA A 276 -11.26 0.09 10.44
C ALA A 276 -10.84 0.32 11.88
N TYR A 277 -11.00 1.55 12.34
CA TYR A 277 -10.75 1.90 13.73
C TYR A 277 -11.94 1.51 14.62
N SER A 278 -11.69 0.71 15.66
CA SER A 278 -12.62 0.39 16.73
C SER A 278 -12.37 1.32 17.92
N SER A 279 -13.32 2.21 18.21
CA SER A 279 -13.26 3.02 19.43
C SER A 279 -13.52 2.21 20.70
N ALA A 280 -14.13 1.03 20.60
CA ALA A 280 -14.36 0.13 21.73
C ALA A 280 -13.08 -0.60 22.14
N ASP A 281 -12.25 -0.96 21.17
CA ASP A 281 -10.99 -1.70 21.37
C ASP A 281 -9.75 -0.78 21.35
N GLU A 282 -9.96 0.53 21.18
CA GLU A 282 -8.92 1.56 21.16
C GLU A 282 -7.80 1.27 20.13
N GLY A 283 -8.18 0.75 18.96
CA GLY A 283 -7.22 0.32 17.95
C GLY A 283 -7.83 0.09 16.57
N PHE A 284 -6.96 -0.26 15.62
CA PHE A 284 -7.33 -0.65 14.27
C PHE A 284 -7.56 -2.16 14.22
N ILE A 285 -8.75 -2.56 13.76
CA ILE A 285 -8.99 -3.92 13.33
C ILE A 285 -8.46 -4.03 11.90
N VAL A 286 -7.52 -4.93 11.68
CA VAL A 286 -6.97 -5.30 10.37
C VAL A 286 -7.52 -6.67 10.02
N SER A 287 -8.10 -6.83 8.83
CA SER A 287 -8.65 -8.11 8.38
C SER A 287 -8.04 -8.52 7.04
N SER A 288 -7.66 -9.78 6.94
CA SER A 288 -7.09 -10.41 5.74
C SER A 288 -8.07 -11.39 5.10
N HIS A 289 -8.10 -11.38 3.78
CA HIS A 289 -9.06 -12.12 2.98
C HIS A 289 -8.44 -12.65 1.70
N ASP A 290 -8.82 -13.88 1.34
CA ASP A 290 -8.51 -14.49 0.04
C ASP A 290 -9.17 -13.68 -1.09
N LEU A 291 -8.42 -13.38 -2.14
CA LEU A 291 -8.88 -12.53 -3.24
C LEU A 291 -10.03 -13.16 -4.05
N ALA A 292 -9.87 -14.44 -4.43
CA ALA A 292 -10.80 -15.12 -5.31
C ALA A 292 -12.09 -15.54 -4.60
N ALA A 293 -11.98 -16.08 -3.39
CA ALA A 293 -13.09 -16.59 -2.61
C ALA A 293 -13.72 -15.53 -1.71
N ALA A 294 -13.03 -14.41 -1.45
CA ALA A 294 -13.41 -13.44 -0.44
C ALA A 294 -13.73 -14.14 0.90
N SER A 295 -12.91 -15.11 1.28
CA SER A 295 -12.99 -15.80 2.57
C SER A 295 -11.92 -15.30 3.51
N ASP A 296 -12.24 -15.24 4.81
CA ASP A 296 -11.28 -14.82 5.82
C ASP A 296 -10.08 -15.78 5.87
N GLN A 297 -8.86 -15.23 5.80
CA GLN A 297 -7.62 -16.00 5.73
C GLN A 297 -6.49 -15.28 6.47
N THR A 298 -5.59 -16.03 7.11
CA THR A 298 -4.40 -15.46 7.75
C THR A 298 -3.31 -15.15 6.73
N THR A 299 -2.63 -14.02 6.90
CA THR A 299 -1.50 -13.62 6.06
C THR A 299 -0.41 -12.94 6.88
N GLU A 300 0.81 -12.90 6.35
CA GLU A 300 1.90 -12.03 6.81
C GLU A 300 1.68 -10.66 6.18
N TRP A 301 1.83 -9.60 6.98
CA TRP A 301 1.57 -8.24 6.53
C TRP A 301 2.52 -7.23 7.15
N SER A 302 2.67 -6.10 6.48
CA SER A 302 3.36 -4.93 7.01
C SER A 302 2.42 -3.75 7.14
N PHE A 303 2.76 -2.84 8.05
CA PHE A 303 2.03 -1.59 8.22
C PHE A 303 2.95 -0.42 8.48
N ALA A 304 2.45 0.78 8.19
CA ALA A 304 3.03 2.03 8.65
C ALA A 304 1.92 2.98 9.09
N PHE A 305 2.00 3.47 10.33
CA PHE A 305 1.11 4.51 10.83
C PHE A 305 1.78 5.88 10.71
N LEU A 306 1.23 6.71 9.83
CA LEU A 306 1.75 8.04 9.50
C LEU A 306 0.93 9.10 10.22
N GLN A 307 1.49 9.66 11.30
CA GLN A 307 0.83 10.69 12.10
C GLN A 307 0.69 12.01 11.33
N PHE A 308 -0.44 12.71 11.50
CA PHE A 308 -0.68 14.01 10.88
C PHE A 308 0.18 15.12 11.51
N ASP A 309 0.32 15.09 12.83
CA ASP A 309 0.98 16.15 13.61
C ASP A 309 2.49 15.91 13.77
N SER A 310 2.93 14.67 13.54
CA SER A 310 4.34 14.25 13.56
C SER A 310 4.65 13.33 12.37
N PRO A 311 4.54 13.82 11.12
CA PRO A 311 4.66 12.96 9.94
C PRO A 311 6.04 12.33 9.84
N ALA A 312 6.08 11.12 9.25
CA ALA A 312 7.30 10.41 8.97
C ALA A 312 8.20 11.23 8.02
N ARG A 313 9.51 11.22 8.26
CA ARG A 313 10.49 11.94 7.43
C ARG A 313 11.76 11.14 7.27
N ILE A 314 12.27 11.07 6.05
CA ILE A 314 13.57 10.48 5.76
C ILE A 314 14.65 11.23 6.56
N PRO A 315 15.62 10.52 7.15
CA PRO A 315 16.78 11.18 7.75
C PRO A 315 17.54 11.93 6.68
N VAL A 316 17.74 13.23 6.87
CA VAL A 316 18.73 13.95 6.08
C VAL A 316 20.10 13.42 6.53
N PRO A 317 21.03 13.04 5.63
CA PRO A 317 22.37 12.66 6.06
C PRO A 317 22.95 13.80 6.89
N GLY A 318 23.09 13.54 8.19
CA GLY A 318 23.67 14.50 9.12
C GLY A 318 25.14 14.62 8.78
N ALA A 319 25.52 15.68 8.07
CA ALA A 319 26.92 16.03 7.93
C ALA A 319 27.45 16.34 9.34
N VAL A 320 28.20 15.41 9.93
CA VAL A 320 28.98 15.69 11.14
C VAL A 320 30.14 16.55 10.70
N ILE A 321 30.05 17.86 10.94
CA ILE A 321 31.23 18.73 10.88
C ILE A 321 32.01 18.48 12.17
N LEU A 322 33.03 17.62 12.08
CA LEU A 322 34.03 17.50 13.13
C LEU A 322 34.90 18.77 13.08
N LEU A 323 34.66 19.68 14.02
CA LEU A 323 35.56 20.79 14.27
C LEU A 323 36.71 20.28 15.13
N TYR A 324 37.94 20.43 14.63
CA TYR A 324 39.19 20.35 15.40
C TYR A 324 39.81 21.74 15.51
#